data_AF-A0A8J6PCC2-F1
#
_entry.id   AF-A0A8J6PCC2-F1
#
_cell.length_a   1.000
_cell.length_b   1.000
_cell.length_c   1.000
_cell.angle_alpha   90.00
_cell.angle_beta   90.00
_cell.angle_gamma   90.00
#
_symmetry.space_group_name_H-M   'P 1'
#
loop_
_entity.id
_entity.type
_entity.pdbx_description
1 polymer ?
#
loop_
_entity_poly.entity_id
_entity_poly.type
_entity_poly.pdbx_seq_one_letter_code
_entity_poly.pdbx_strand_id
1 'polypeptide(L)'
;MKKNGLKMTFALLGGMMLLVSCKKDYTCQCTGKGDGDNNTYYEVTETYTFKKAKEDDVKASCSQNESTLSKDNGNISISCSVSES
;
A
#
# COMPACT_ATOMS: atom_id res chain seq x y z
N MET A 1 -32.55 14.00 53.80
CA MET A 1 -31.25 14.61 53.45
C MET A 1 -31.07 14.54 51.94
N LYS A 2 -30.51 15.62 51.37
CA LYS A 2 -30.45 16.01 49.96
C LYS A 2 -29.08 15.66 49.37
N LYS A 3 -29.05 15.22 48.10
CA LYS A 3 -28.02 15.46 47.04
C LYS A 3 -28.52 14.72 45.78
N ASN A 4 -29.30 15.38 44.92
CA ASN A 4 -28.87 16.23 43.81
C ASN A 4 -28.02 15.47 42.79
N GLY A 5 -28.59 15.34 41.58
CA GLY A 5 -28.08 14.49 40.53
C GLY A 5 -26.82 15.00 39.84
N LEU A 6 -26.32 14.11 38.99
CA LEU A 6 -25.47 14.47 37.88
C LEU A 6 -26.04 13.78 36.64
N LYS A 7 -26.83 14.55 35.88
CA LYS A 7 -27.01 14.32 34.46
C LYS A 7 -25.62 14.46 33.82
N MET A 8 -25.07 13.39 33.27
CA MET A 8 -24.09 13.49 32.20
C MET A 8 -24.62 12.72 31.00
N THR A 9 -25.45 13.42 30.24
CA THR A 9 -25.52 13.27 28.80
C THR A 9 -24.12 13.52 28.26
N PHE A 10 -23.40 12.47 27.86
CA PHE A 10 -22.38 12.60 26.82
C PHE A 10 -22.90 11.87 25.58
N ALA A 11 -23.41 12.69 24.68
CA ALA A 11 -23.63 12.34 23.30
C ALA A 11 -22.31 11.90 22.68
N LEU A 12 -22.30 10.72 22.08
CA LEU A 12 -21.45 10.38 20.95
C LEU A 12 -22.25 9.44 20.04
N LEU A 13 -23.44 9.92 19.64
CA LEU A 13 -23.91 9.64 18.29
C LEU A 13 -22.99 10.42 17.35
N GLY A 14 -22.21 9.71 16.54
CA GLY A 14 -21.49 10.32 15.43
C GLY A 14 -20.13 9.67 15.22
N GLY A 15 -20.08 8.65 14.36
CA GLY A 15 -18.80 8.16 13.86
C GLY A 15 -18.70 6.67 13.50
N MET A 16 -19.80 5.91 13.43
CA MET A 16 -19.79 4.62 12.71
C MET A 16 -20.48 4.75 11.34
N MET A 17 -20.29 5.89 10.69
CA MET A 17 -20.15 5.96 9.23
C MET A 17 -18.65 6.23 9.07
N LEU A 18 -17.82 5.45 8.39
CA LEU A 18 -17.98 4.92 7.05
C LEU A 18 -16.92 3.80 6.88
N LEU A 19 -17.32 2.53 6.76
CA LEU A 19 -16.50 1.56 6.03
C LEU A 19 -16.63 1.80 4.52
N VAL A 20 -16.64 3.08 4.10
CA VAL A 20 -16.29 3.38 2.72
C VAL A 20 -14.87 2.92 2.61
N SER A 21 -14.64 1.81 1.90
CA SER A 21 -13.31 1.51 1.41
C SER A 21 -12.84 2.79 0.72
N CYS A 22 -11.98 3.55 1.39
CA CYS A 22 -11.42 4.79 0.88
C CYS A 22 -10.55 4.41 -0.30
N LYS A 23 -11.22 4.26 -1.44
CA LYS A 23 -10.62 4.00 -2.73
C LYS A 23 -9.82 5.25 -3.08
N LYS A 24 -8.54 5.20 -2.78
CA LYS A 24 -7.57 6.26 -3.06
C LYS A 24 -6.83 5.92 -4.34
N ASP A 25 -6.09 6.88 -4.84
CA ASP A 25 -5.13 6.63 -5.89
C ASP A 25 -3.83 6.17 -5.22
N TYR A 26 -3.25 5.11 -5.73
CA TYR A 26 -2.01 4.53 -5.23
C TYR A 26 -1.03 4.34 -6.37
N THR A 27 0.25 4.38 -6.04
CA THR A 27 1.33 4.05 -6.94
C THR A 27 2.14 2.89 -6.35
N CYS A 28 2.35 1.86 -7.16
CA CYS A 28 3.31 0.81 -6.87
C CYS A 28 4.55 1.08 -7.70
N GLN A 29 5.68 1.31 -7.04
CA GLN A 29 6.98 1.46 -7.70
C GLN A 29 7.80 0.21 -7.42
N CYS A 30 8.24 -0.47 -8.49
CA CYS A 30 9.07 -1.66 -8.43
C CYS A 30 10.45 -1.32 -8.99
N THR A 31 11.48 -1.46 -8.16
CA THR A 31 12.87 -1.30 -8.57
C THR A 31 13.52 -2.68 -8.62
N GLY A 32 13.95 -3.08 -9.81
CA GLY A 32 14.76 -4.27 -10.03
C GLY A 32 16.23 -3.89 -10.18
N LYS A 33 17.09 -4.61 -9.46
CA LYS A 33 18.54 -4.42 -9.43
C LYS A 33 19.19 -5.74 -9.85
N GLY A 34 19.89 -5.75 -10.96
CA GLY A 34 20.54 -6.95 -11.47
C GLY A 34 22.02 -6.77 -11.71
N ASP A 35 22.78 -7.84 -11.49
CA ASP A 35 24.16 -7.95 -11.94
C ASP A 35 24.20 -8.69 -13.29
N GLY A 36 24.51 -7.97 -14.36
CA GLY A 36 24.73 -8.58 -15.67
C GLY A 36 26.08 -9.31 -15.75
N ASP A 37 26.20 -10.24 -16.71
CA ASP A 37 27.49 -10.84 -17.07
C ASP A 37 28.51 -9.72 -17.38
N ASN A 38 29.52 -9.55 -16.51
CA ASN A 38 30.50 -8.44 -16.42
C ASN A 38 30.25 -7.34 -15.36
N ASN A 39 29.62 -7.62 -14.22
CA ASN A 39 29.52 -6.64 -13.11
C ASN A 39 28.79 -5.35 -13.52
N THR A 40 28.00 -5.41 -14.60
CA THR A 40 27.21 -4.27 -15.05
C THR A 40 25.93 -4.27 -14.23
N TYR A 41 25.92 -3.43 -13.21
CA TYR A 41 24.72 -3.18 -12.42
C TYR A 41 23.71 -2.41 -13.25
N TYR A 42 22.51 -2.97 -13.41
CA TYR A 42 21.39 -2.25 -14.01
C TYR A 42 20.26 -2.12 -12.98
N GLU A 43 19.72 -0.91 -12.89
CA GLU A 43 18.57 -0.59 -12.06
C GLU A 43 17.41 -0.17 -12.97
N VAL A 44 16.31 -0.90 -12.91
CA VAL A 44 15.09 -0.61 -13.67
C VAL A 44 14.00 -0.29 -12.67
N THR A 45 13.37 0.88 -12.82
CA THR A 45 12.24 1.28 -11.98
C THR A 45 10.97 1.35 -12.82
N GLU A 46 10.04 0.45 -12.54
CA GLU A 46 8.71 0.40 -13.15
C GLU A 46 7.69 1.00 -12.19
N THR A 47 6.76 1.80 -12.70
CA THR A 47 5.75 2.49 -11.91
C THR A 47 4.36 2.15 -12.40
N TYR A 48 3.54 1.58 -11.52
CA TYR A 48 2.15 1.20 -11.78
C TYR A 48 1.21 2.09 -10.98
N THR A 49 0.28 2.75 -11.65
CA THR A 49 -0.72 3.61 -10.99
C THR A 49 -2.06 2.89 -10.91
N PHE A 50 -2.64 2.89 -9.71
CA PHE A 50 -3.93 2.29 -9.40
C PHE A 50 -4.88 3.39 -8.95
N LYS A 51 -5.88 3.69 -9.78
CA LYS A 51 -6.86 4.72 -9.45
C LYS A 51 -8.03 4.13 -8.69
N LYS A 52 -8.49 4.84 -7.65
CA LYS A 52 -9.65 4.43 -6.83
C LYS A 52 -9.57 2.95 -6.40
N ALA A 53 -8.41 2.53 -5.92
CA ALA A 53 -8.15 1.16 -5.49
C ALA A 53 -8.14 1.06 -3.96
N LYS A 54 -8.27 -0.16 -3.42
CA LYS A 54 -8.00 -0.39 -1.98
C LYS A 54 -6.51 -0.69 -1.82
N GLU A 55 -5.93 -0.21 -0.72
CA GLU A 55 -4.50 -0.40 -0.45
C GLU A 55 -4.10 -1.88 -0.45
N ASP A 56 -4.91 -2.77 0.14
CA ASP A 56 -4.63 -4.21 0.21
C ASP A 56 -4.63 -4.87 -1.18
N ASP A 57 -5.56 -4.48 -2.06
CA ASP A 57 -5.62 -4.97 -3.44
C ASP A 57 -4.39 -4.51 -4.25
N VAL A 58 -3.94 -3.28 -4.00
CA VAL A 58 -2.73 -2.70 -4.62
C VAL A 58 -1.48 -3.41 -4.11
N LYS A 59 -1.36 -3.66 -2.79
CA LYS A 59 -0.24 -4.43 -2.21
C LYS A 59 -0.16 -5.83 -2.80
N ALA A 60 -1.29 -6.54 -2.88
CA ALA A 60 -1.33 -7.88 -3.47
C ALA A 60 -0.92 -7.87 -4.96
N SER A 61 -1.33 -6.84 -5.71
CA SER A 61 -0.92 -6.66 -7.12
C SER A 61 0.57 -6.32 -7.24
N CYS A 62 1.07 -5.43 -6.36
CA CYS A 62 2.45 -4.96 -6.33
C CYS A 62 3.43 -6.10 -5.98
N SER A 63 3.10 -6.94 -5.00
CA SER A 63 3.89 -8.13 -4.64
C SER A 63 3.86 -9.23 -5.70
N GLN A 64 2.78 -9.37 -6.48
CA GLN A 64 2.76 -10.29 -7.62
C GLN A 64 3.71 -9.83 -8.73
N ASN A 65 3.82 -8.52 -8.97
CA ASN A 65 4.78 -7.98 -9.93
C ASN A 65 6.22 -8.24 -9.47
N GLU A 66 6.52 -8.04 -8.19
CA GLU A 66 7.82 -8.41 -7.59
C GLU A 66 8.17 -9.88 -7.86
N SER A 67 7.23 -10.79 -7.58
CA SER A 67 7.43 -12.23 -7.73
C SER A 67 7.57 -12.68 -9.19
N THR A 68 6.91 -12.00 -10.12
CA THR A 68 6.98 -12.32 -11.55
C THR A 68 8.31 -11.89 -12.12
N LEU A 69 8.74 -10.66 -11.81
CA LEU A 69 9.99 -10.12 -12.30
C LEU A 69 11.20 -10.82 -11.66
N SER A 70 11.11 -11.28 -10.41
CA SER A 70 12.21 -11.99 -9.71
C SER A 70 12.47 -13.40 -10.25
N LYS A 71 11.53 -13.98 -11.01
CA LYS A 71 11.67 -15.31 -11.61
C LYS A 71 12.47 -15.30 -12.91
N ASP A 72 12.66 -14.14 -13.52
CA ASP A 72 13.20 -14.05 -14.89
C ASP A 72 14.72 -14.11 -14.96
N ASN A 73 15.43 -13.89 -13.86
CA ASN A 73 16.89 -14.01 -13.87
C ASN A 73 17.38 -14.16 -12.43
N GLY A 74 18.03 -15.29 -12.09
CA GLY A 74 18.50 -15.60 -10.73
C GLY A 74 19.54 -14.64 -10.13
N ASN A 75 19.82 -13.52 -10.79
CA ASN A 75 20.73 -12.46 -10.38
C ASN A 75 20.07 -11.07 -10.31
N ILE A 76 18.72 -11.01 -10.20
CA ILE A 76 17.98 -9.76 -10.06
C ILE A 76 17.26 -9.75 -8.70
N SER A 77 17.57 -8.75 -7.88
CA SER A 77 16.82 -8.41 -6.66
C SER A 77 15.74 -7.38 -6.99
N ILE A 78 14.49 -7.66 -6.64
CA ILE A 78 13.37 -6.75 -6.93
C ILE A 78 12.71 -6.33 -5.63
N SER A 79 12.49 -5.03 -5.52
CA SER A 79 11.83 -4.42 -4.37
C SER A 79 10.71 -3.53 -4.87
N CYS A 80 9.49 -3.79 -4.41
CA CYS A 80 8.33 -2.98 -4.74
C CYS A 80 7.79 -2.26 -3.49
N SER A 81 7.39 -0.99 -3.67
CA SER A 81 6.83 -0.14 -2.62
C SER A 81 5.54 0.51 -3.08
N VAL A 82 4.50 0.43 -2.24
CA VAL A 82 3.21 1.09 -2.46
C VAL A 82 3.18 2.42 -1.71
N SER A 83 2.81 3.48 -2.42
CA SER A 83 2.62 4.82 -1.88
C SER A 83 1.23 5.33 -2.29
N GLU A 84 0.55 6.04 -1.38
CA GLU A 84 -0.65 6.80 -1.75
C GLU A 84 -0.25 8.00 -2.62
N SER A 85 -1.02 8.27 -3.68
CA SER A 85 -0.81 9.36 -4.63
C SER A 85 -1.48 10.66 -4.23
#